data_AF-A0A7Z2YGF2-F1
#
_entry.id   AF-A0A7Z2YGF2-F1
#
_cell.length_a   1.000
_cell.length_b   1.000
_cell.length_c   1.000
_cell.angle_alpha   90.00
_cell.angle_beta   90.00
_cell.angle_gamma   90.00
#
_symmetry.space_group_name_H-M   'P 1'
#
loop_
_entity.id
_entity.type
_entity.pdbx_description
1 polymer ?
#
loop_
_entity_poly.entity_id
_entity_poly.type
_entity_poly.pdbx_seq_one_letter_code
_entity_poly.pdbx_strand_id
1 'polypeptide(L)'
;MMINETKSVLGVLGCYLKLDNTHKNKILSLYINTDFRDADNHDAPPRWQVDLSAEIESLRVEFGDEAIQHMDCSLTWLKVEERLVEQVMQIRPQGRAIAIFTDFIDDVFIELSNPVQTEAHFGIPEIATVLTSPCIRQISHYPFL
;
A
#
# COMPACT_ATOMS: atom_id res chain seq x y z
N MET A 1 -22.47 -14.44 1.41
CA MET A 1 -22.43 -13.35 2.41
C MET A 1 -21.13 -12.58 2.19
N MET A 2 -21.09 -11.67 1.19
CA MET A 2 -19.87 -10.91 0.78
C MET A 2 -20.11 -9.39 0.72
N ILE A 3 -21.35 -8.93 0.94
CA ILE A 3 -21.74 -7.54 0.68
C ILE A 3 -21.34 -6.59 1.83
N ASN A 4 -21.06 -7.10 3.03
CA ASN A 4 -20.76 -6.27 4.20
C ASN A 4 -19.30 -5.86 4.32
N GLU A 5 -18.35 -6.71 3.93
CA GLU A 5 -16.91 -6.42 4.06
C GLU A 5 -16.44 -5.40 3.02
N THR A 6 -16.85 -5.52 1.75
CA THR A 6 -16.53 -4.53 0.70
C THR A 6 -17.12 -3.15 1.01
N LYS A 7 -18.32 -3.10 1.60
CA LYS A 7 -18.92 -1.84 2.08
C LYS A 7 -18.17 -1.25 3.27
N SER A 8 -17.60 -2.10 4.15
CA SER A 8 -16.74 -1.66 5.24
C SER A 8 -15.42 -1.10 4.74
N VAL A 9 -14.83 -1.71 3.70
CA VAL A 9 -13.57 -1.26 3.07
C VAL A 9 -13.75 0.07 2.37
N LEU A 10 -14.80 0.19 1.56
CA LEU A 10 -15.20 1.46 0.95
C LEU A 10 -15.60 2.51 2.01
N GLY A 11 -16.10 2.07 3.17
CA GLY A 11 -16.37 2.93 4.30
C GLY A 11 -15.10 3.47 4.94
N VAL A 12 -14.11 2.61 5.20
CA VAL A 12 -12.81 2.99 5.78
C VAL A 12 -12.03 3.86 4.80
N LEU A 13 -11.86 3.40 3.56
CA LEU A 13 -11.23 4.18 2.49
C LEU A 13 -12.01 5.47 2.23
N GLY A 14 -13.34 5.43 2.21
CA GLY A 14 -14.17 6.61 2.02
C GLY A 14 -14.08 7.61 3.17
N CYS A 15 -13.89 7.17 4.42
CA CYS A 15 -13.63 8.05 5.56
C CYS A 15 -12.21 8.63 5.49
N TYR A 16 -11.21 7.78 5.23
CA TYR A 16 -9.81 8.16 5.08
C TYR A 16 -9.64 9.23 3.98
N LEU A 17 -10.18 8.96 2.78
CA LEU A 17 -10.14 9.89 1.64
C LEU A 17 -11.01 11.14 1.80
N LYS A 18 -12.05 11.11 2.65
CA LYS A 18 -12.91 12.29 2.91
C LYS A 18 -12.34 13.20 4.00
N LEU A 19 -11.65 12.65 4.99
CA LEU A 19 -11.01 13.42 6.06
C LEU A 19 -9.90 14.32 5.50
N ASP A 20 -9.28 13.88 4.41
CA ASP A 20 -8.18 14.59 3.77
C ASP A 20 -8.62 15.66 2.75
N ASN A 21 -9.92 15.88 2.52
CA ASN A 21 -10.42 16.89 1.55
C ASN A 21 -9.97 18.34 1.81
N THR A 22 -9.40 18.62 2.98
CA THR A 22 -8.79 19.92 3.27
C THR A 22 -7.43 20.11 2.62
N HIS A 23 -6.75 19.03 2.21
CA HIS A 23 -5.46 19.07 1.51
C HIS A 23 -5.58 18.25 0.22
N LYS A 24 -5.04 18.75 -0.90
CA LYS A 24 -4.94 17.95 -2.13
C LYS A 24 -3.81 16.91 -1.98
N ASN A 25 -3.80 16.18 -0.88
CA ASN A 25 -2.74 15.24 -0.56
C ASN A 25 -2.84 14.07 -1.53
N LYS A 26 -1.71 13.78 -2.16
CA LYS A 26 -1.57 12.66 -3.06
C LYS A 26 -1.42 11.40 -2.22
N ILE A 27 -2.19 10.37 -2.53
CA ILE A 27 -2.10 9.09 -1.85
C ILE A 27 -1.15 8.19 -2.62
N LEU A 28 -0.25 7.52 -1.90
CA LEU A 28 0.50 6.38 -2.40
C LEU A 28 -0.36 5.13 -2.25
N SER A 29 -0.73 4.52 -3.38
CA SER A 29 -1.44 3.25 -3.46
C SER A 29 -0.45 2.17 -3.87
N LEU A 30 -0.30 1.14 -3.05
CA LEU A 30 0.58 0.01 -3.29
C LEU A 30 -0.20 -1.27 -3.30
N TYR A 31 0.16 -2.16 -4.20
CA TYR A 31 -0.29 -3.53 -4.23
C TYR A 31 0.96 -4.39 -4.25
N ILE A 32 1.08 -5.34 -3.33
CA ILE A 32 2.30 -6.14 -3.14
C ILE A 32 1.90 -7.61 -3.14
N ASN A 33 2.54 -8.39 -4.01
CA ASN A 33 2.32 -9.82 -4.11
C ASN A 33 3.11 -10.61 -3.04
N THR A 34 2.49 -10.83 -1.89
CA THR A 34 3.09 -11.58 -0.78
C THR A 34 2.76 -13.07 -0.81
N ASP A 35 2.39 -13.63 -1.97
CA ASP A 35 1.93 -15.01 -2.06
C ASP A 35 3.03 -16.00 -1.65
N PHE A 36 2.89 -16.60 -0.46
CA PHE A 36 3.81 -17.60 0.08
C PHE A 36 3.80 -18.93 -0.71
N ARG A 37 2.86 -19.09 -1.65
CA ARG A 37 2.88 -20.25 -2.56
C ARG A 37 3.92 -20.08 -3.67
N ASP A 38 4.38 -18.85 -3.86
CA ASP A 38 5.43 -18.49 -4.79
C ASP A 38 6.79 -18.78 -4.18
N ALA A 39 7.60 -19.60 -4.84
CA ALA A 39 8.92 -19.97 -4.34
C ALA A 39 9.85 -18.76 -4.25
N ASP A 40 9.71 -17.80 -5.17
CA ASP A 40 10.58 -16.63 -5.26
C ASP A 40 10.31 -15.63 -4.11
N ASN A 41 9.16 -15.76 -3.44
CA ASN A 41 8.85 -15.00 -2.23
C ASN A 41 9.51 -15.58 -0.96
N HIS A 42 10.22 -16.70 -1.07
CA HIS A 42 10.99 -17.30 0.04
C HIS A 42 12.49 -16.97 -0.01
N ASP A 43 12.95 -16.29 -1.07
CA ASP A 43 14.35 -15.89 -1.22
C ASP A 43 14.74 -14.73 -0.30
N ALA A 44 16.04 -14.42 -0.26
CA ALA A 44 16.60 -13.28 0.47
C ALA A 44 17.37 -12.35 -0.49
N PRO A 45 16.83 -11.17 -0.85
CA PRO A 45 15.51 -10.65 -0.46
C PRO A 45 14.35 -11.37 -1.19
N PRO A 46 13.13 -11.39 -0.63
CA PRO A 46 11.95 -11.93 -1.31
C PRO A 46 11.65 -11.17 -2.60
N ARG A 47 11.07 -11.84 -3.61
CA ARG A 47 10.72 -11.19 -4.88
C ARG A 47 9.83 -9.95 -4.70
N TRP A 48 8.82 -10.03 -3.84
CA TRP A 48 7.95 -8.88 -3.59
C TRP A 48 8.70 -7.63 -3.11
N GLN A 49 9.81 -7.81 -2.39
CA GLN A 49 10.63 -6.70 -1.92
C GLN A 49 11.39 -6.07 -3.10
N VAL A 50 11.97 -6.90 -3.98
CA VAL A 50 12.66 -6.43 -5.19
C VAL A 50 11.70 -5.67 -6.12
N ASP A 51 10.50 -6.21 -6.33
CA ASP A 51 9.48 -5.59 -7.16
C ASP A 51 9.02 -4.25 -6.55
N LEU A 52 8.79 -4.22 -5.24
CA LEU A 52 8.43 -2.97 -4.53
C LEU A 52 9.53 -1.91 -4.69
N SER A 53 10.80 -2.26 -4.49
CA SER A 53 11.93 -1.34 -4.67
C SER A 53 11.95 -0.74 -6.08
N ALA A 54 11.69 -1.56 -7.11
CA ALA A 54 11.66 -1.10 -8.49
C ALA A 54 10.51 -0.10 -8.74
N GLU A 55 9.32 -0.38 -8.21
CA GLU A 55 8.14 0.48 -8.33
C GLU A 55 8.33 1.81 -7.58
N ILE A 56 8.90 1.79 -6.36
CA ILE A 56 9.20 3.01 -5.60
C ILE A 56 10.29 3.86 -6.29
N GLU A 57 11.34 3.23 -6.81
CA GLU A 57 12.36 3.97 -7.58
C GLU A 57 11.77 4.58 -8.85
N SER A 58 10.81 3.90 -9.51
CA SER A 58 10.07 4.48 -10.64
C SER A 58 9.33 5.76 -10.25
N LEU A 59 8.58 5.73 -9.14
CA LEU A 59 7.89 6.91 -8.60
C LEU A 59 8.87 8.03 -8.23
N ARG A 60 10.01 7.68 -7.64
CA ARG A 60 11.06 8.65 -7.31
C ARG A 60 11.61 9.33 -8.55
N VAL A 61 11.88 8.58 -9.62
CA VAL A 61 12.37 9.12 -10.89
C VAL A 61 11.33 10.03 -11.55
N GLU A 62 10.05 9.66 -11.47
CA GLU A 62 8.95 10.43 -12.07
C GLU A 62 8.64 11.73 -11.30
N PHE A 63 8.57 11.66 -9.97
CA PHE A 63 8.05 12.75 -9.15
C PHE A 63 9.11 13.52 -8.36
N GLY A 64 10.29 12.93 -8.11
CA GLY A 64 11.29 13.47 -7.19
C GLY A 64 10.87 13.36 -5.72
N ASP A 65 11.83 13.52 -4.80
CA ASP A 65 11.54 13.54 -3.36
C ASP A 65 10.71 14.77 -2.96
N GLU A 66 10.81 15.88 -3.71
CA GLU A 66 10.08 17.12 -3.47
C GLU A 66 8.56 16.90 -3.49
N ALA A 67 8.10 15.89 -4.23
CA ALA A 67 6.70 15.55 -4.35
C ALA A 67 6.08 14.99 -3.06
N ILE A 68 6.88 14.53 -2.10
CA ILE A 68 6.42 14.02 -0.79
C ILE A 68 6.90 14.88 0.38
N GLN A 69 7.95 15.69 0.16
CA GLN A 69 8.51 16.59 1.19
C GLN A 69 7.58 17.71 1.64
N HIS A 70 6.52 18.01 0.90
CA HIS A 70 5.50 18.97 1.33
C HIS A 70 4.66 18.44 2.51
N MET A 71 4.66 17.13 2.75
CA MET A 71 3.97 16.50 3.87
C MET A 71 4.89 16.46 5.11
N ASP A 72 6.15 16.07 4.93
CA ASP A 72 7.23 16.20 5.91
C ASP A 72 8.55 16.40 5.17
N CYS A 73 9.27 17.48 5.48
CA CYS A 73 10.52 17.86 4.81
C CYS A 73 11.65 16.84 4.95
N SER A 74 11.53 15.89 5.88
CA SER A 74 12.48 14.81 6.10
C SER A 74 12.19 13.55 5.28
N LEU A 75 11.02 13.46 4.63
CA LEU A 75 10.64 12.30 3.80
C LEU A 75 11.47 12.22 2.51
N THR A 76 11.80 10.99 2.16
CA THR A 76 12.36 10.61 0.86
C THR A 76 11.73 9.30 0.43
N TRP A 77 11.70 9.02 -0.88
CA TRP A 77 11.13 7.77 -1.39
C TRP A 77 11.87 6.55 -0.82
N LEU A 78 13.18 6.68 -0.59
CA LEU A 78 13.99 5.66 0.07
C LEU A 78 13.50 5.38 1.50
N LYS A 79 13.24 6.41 2.30
CA LYS A 79 12.70 6.24 3.66
C LYS A 79 11.31 5.62 3.65
N VAL A 80 10.48 6.00 2.68
CA VAL A 80 9.16 5.41 2.47
C VAL A 80 9.31 3.91 2.17
N GLU A 81 10.21 3.53 1.28
CA GLU A 81 10.50 2.13 0.97
C GLU A 81 10.97 1.33 2.20
N GLU A 82 11.99 1.82 2.91
CA GLU A 82 12.54 1.17 4.11
C GLU A 82 11.44 0.88 5.14
N ARG A 83 10.59 1.88 5.40
CA ARG A 83 9.48 1.80 6.33
C ARG A 83 8.41 0.81 5.86
N LEU A 84 8.02 0.85 4.59
CA LEU A 84 7.01 -0.06 4.03
C LEU A 84 7.48 -1.51 4.09
N VAL A 85 8.74 -1.78 3.74
CA VAL A 85 9.35 -3.11 3.84
C VAL A 85 9.32 -3.59 5.29
N GLU A 86 9.72 -2.73 6.24
CA GLU A 86 9.67 -3.06 7.66
C GLU A 86 8.24 -3.38 8.12
N GLN A 87 7.26 -2.57 7.75
CA GLN A 87 5.86 -2.79 8.12
C GLN A 87 5.30 -4.09 7.55
N VAL A 88 5.56 -4.40 6.27
CA VAL A 88 5.12 -5.68 5.67
C VAL A 88 5.75 -6.87 6.40
N MET A 89 7.03 -6.78 6.75
CA MET A 89 7.74 -7.81 7.51
C MET A 89 7.21 -7.97 8.94
N GLN A 90 6.78 -6.87 9.59
CA GLN A 90 6.20 -6.88 10.93
C GLN A 90 4.77 -7.45 10.94
N ILE A 91 3.93 -7.04 9.98
CA ILE A 91 2.53 -7.50 9.85
C ILE A 91 2.47 -9.00 9.54
N ARG A 92 3.43 -9.51 8.77
CA ARG A 92 3.47 -10.92 8.31
C ARG A 92 2.13 -11.34 7.69
N PRO A 93 1.73 -10.69 6.57
CA PRO A 93 0.43 -10.91 5.97
C PRO A 93 0.16 -12.40 5.73
N GLN A 94 -1.05 -12.82 6.07
CA GLN A 94 -1.53 -14.20 5.89
C GLN A 94 -2.30 -14.36 4.57
N GLY A 95 -2.66 -13.23 3.94
CA GLY A 95 -3.17 -13.15 2.58
C GLY A 95 -2.12 -13.50 1.52
N ARG A 96 -2.55 -13.51 0.26
CA ARG A 96 -1.68 -13.75 -0.90
C ARG A 96 -1.20 -12.45 -1.55
N ALA A 97 -1.74 -11.32 -1.08
CA ALA A 97 -1.27 -9.99 -1.41
C ALA A 97 -1.69 -9.01 -0.32
N ILE A 98 -1.08 -7.84 -0.32
CA ILE A 98 -1.44 -6.72 0.55
C ILE A 98 -1.61 -5.47 -0.30
N ALA A 99 -2.68 -4.72 -0.05
CA ALA A 99 -2.85 -3.37 -0.56
C ALA A 99 -2.56 -2.38 0.56
N ILE A 100 -1.80 -1.33 0.27
CA ILE A 100 -1.43 -0.28 1.21
C ILE A 100 -1.84 1.05 0.61
N PHE A 101 -2.53 1.88 1.39
CA PHE A 101 -2.84 3.26 1.05
C PHE A 101 -2.25 4.16 2.12
N THR A 102 -1.44 5.13 1.72
CA THR A 102 -0.80 6.06 2.65
C THR A 102 -0.74 7.47 2.10
N ASP A 103 -1.04 8.43 2.96
CA ASP A 103 -0.82 9.88 2.79
C ASP A 103 0.50 10.32 3.46
N PHE A 104 1.33 9.36 3.83
CA PHE A 104 2.54 9.52 4.63
C PHE A 104 2.34 10.04 6.06
N ILE A 105 1.11 10.03 6.58
CA ILE A 105 0.74 10.38 7.97
C ILE A 105 0.02 9.21 8.64
N ASP A 106 -0.80 8.49 7.88
CA ASP A 106 -1.53 7.31 8.31
C ASP A 106 -1.48 6.26 7.18
N ASP A 107 -1.53 4.98 7.56
CA ASP A 107 -1.52 3.87 6.63
C ASP A 107 -2.76 3.01 6.80
N VAL A 108 -3.36 2.64 5.67
CA VAL A 108 -4.40 1.63 5.58
C VAL A 108 -3.84 0.40 4.89
N PHE A 109 -3.80 -0.72 5.61
CA PHE A 109 -3.39 -2.02 5.09
C PHE A 109 -4.61 -2.90 4.87
N ILE A 110 -4.65 -3.56 3.72
CA ILE A 110 -5.74 -4.47 3.35
C ILE A 110 -5.13 -5.78 2.85
N GLU A 111 -5.35 -6.87 3.58
CA GLU A 111 -4.94 -8.19 3.12
C GLU A 111 -5.93 -8.75 2.09
N LEU A 112 -5.39 -9.14 0.93
CA LEU A 112 -6.15 -9.69 -0.19
C LEU A 112 -5.96 -11.22 -0.25
N SER A 113 -7.05 -11.93 -0.53
CA SER A 113 -7.02 -13.40 -0.61
C SER A 113 -6.40 -13.93 -1.91
N ASN A 114 -6.32 -13.09 -2.94
CA ASN A 114 -5.76 -13.44 -4.24
C ASN A 114 -4.46 -12.68 -4.48
N PRO A 115 -3.49 -13.30 -5.19
CA PRO A 115 -2.27 -12.62 -5.60
C PRO A 115 -2.63 -11.51 -6.59
N VAL A 116 -1.81 -10.47 -6.59
CA VAL A 116 -1.90 -9.32 -7.49
C VAL A 116 -0.54 -9.11 -8.14
N GLN A 117 -0.45 -8.27 -9.15
CA GLN A 117 0.85 -7.78 -9.59
C GLN A 117 1.35 -6.75 -8.58
N THR A 118 2.65 -6.76 -8.27
CA THR A 118 3.23 -5.68 -7.46
C THR A 118 3.25 -4.40 -8.30
N GLU A 119 2.64 -3.33 -7.80
CA GLU A 119 2.50 -2.04 -8.49
C GLU A 119 2.39 -0.89 -7.49
N ALA A 120 2.92 0.28 -7.86
CA ALA A 120 2.82 1.51 -7.06
C ALA A 120 2.26 2.68 -7.86
N HIS A 121 1.37 3.46 -7.24
CA HIS A 121 0.77 4.65 -7.84
C HIS A 121 0.77 5.81 -6.86
N PHE A 122 1.13 7.00 -7.33
CA PHE A 122 1.13 8.21 -6.50
C PHE A 122 0.21 9.28 -7.07
N GLY A 123 -0.82 9.66 -6.31
CA GLY A 123 -1.79 10.68 -6.74
C GLY A 123 -3.20 10.37 -6.29
N ILE A 124 -4.10 10.20 -7.25
CA ILE A 124 -5.48 9.78 -6.96
C ILE A 124 -5.43 8.31 -6.52
N PRO A 125 -6.07 7.94 -5.40
CA PRO A 125 -6.07 6.55 -4.93
C PRO A 125 -6.67 5.61 -5.95
N GLU A 126 -5.90 4.62 -6.36
CA GLU A 126 -6.35 3.57 -7.26
C GLU A 126 -6.96 2.44 -6.44
N ILE A 127 -8.30 2.27 -6.47
CA ILE A 127 -9.02 1.29 -5.64
C ILE A 127 -9.58 0.11 -6.45
N ALA A 128 -9.39 0.09 -7.77
CA ALA A 128 -10.00 -0.90 -8.66
C ALA A 128 -9.57 -2.34 -8.30
N THR A 129 -8.29 -2.53 -7.97
CA THR A 129 -7.73 -3.84 -7.58
C THR A 129 -8.34 -4.35 -6.27
N VAL A 130 -8.61 -3.46 -5.31
CA VAL A 130 -9.34 -3.83 -4.07
C VAL A 130 -10.79 -4.23 -4.36
N LEU A 131 -11.48 -3.47 -5.20
CA LEU A 131 -12.92 -3.69 -5.50
C LEU A 131 -13.19 -4.95 -6.31
N THR A 132 -12.22 -5.37 -7.11
CA THR A 132 -12.31 -6.59 -7.92
C THR A 132 -11.82 -7.83 -7.17
N SER A 133 -11.18 -7.66 -6.01
CA SER A 133 -10.76 -8.76 -5.15
C SER A 133 -11.98 -9.36 -4.42
N PRO A 134 -12.35 -10.63 -4.68
CA PRO A 134 -13.57 -11.23 -4.16
C PRO A 134 -13.57 -11.48 -2.64
N CYS A 135 -12.42 -11.42 -1.97
CA CYS A 135 -12.30 -11.71 -0.55
C CYS A 135 -11.22 -10.85 0.12
N ILE A 136 -11.65 -9.83 0.87
CA ILE A 136 -10.81 -9.01 1.73
C ILE A 136 -10.73 -9.69 3.09
N ARG A 137 -9.51 -9.96 3.58
CA ARG A 137 -9.32 -10.73 4.81
C ARG A 137 -9.27 -9.88 6.07
N GLN A 138 -8.56 -8.76 5.98
CA GLN A 138 -8.29 -7.91 7.13
C GLN A 138 -8.04 -6.49 6.65
N ILE A 139 -8.44 -5.53 7.49
CA ILE A 139 -8.11 -4.11 7.34
C ILE A 139 -7.46 -3.68 8.65
N SER A 140 -6.31 -3.02 8.55
CA SER A 140 -5.60 -2.45 9.69
C SER A 140 -5.25 -0.99 9.40
N HIS A 141 -5.29 -0.15 10.42
CA HIS A 141 -4.95 1.28 10.34
C HIS A 141 -3.81 1.58 11.32
N TYR A 142 -2.73 2.19 10.83
CA TYR A 142 -1.56 2.52 11.65
C TYR A 142 -1.11 3.96 11.40
N PRO A 143 -0.69 4.71 12.45
CA PRO A 143 -0.06 6.01 12.24
C PRO A 143 1.33 5.85 11.61
N PHE A 144 1.69 6.78 10.74
CA PHE A 144 3.01 6.93 10.12
C PHE A 144 3.93 7.60 11.15
N LEU A 145 4.62 6.80 11.95
CA LEU A 145 5.64 7.24 12.92
C LEU A 145 7.03 6.91 12.42
#